data_AF-A0A929RQX7-F1
#
_entry.id   AF-A0A929RQX7-F1
#
_cell.length_a   1.000
_cell.length_b   1.000
_cell.length_c   1.000
_cell.angle_alpha   90.00
_cell.angle_beta   90.00
_cell.angle_gamma   90.00
#
_symmetry.space_group_name_H-M   'P 1'
#
loop_
_entity.id
_entity.type
_entity.pdbx_description
1 polymer ?
#
loop_
_entity_poly.entity_id
_entity_poly.type
_entity_poly.pdbx_seq_one_letter_code
_entity_poly.pdbx_strand_id
1 'polypeptide(L)'
;MVLSSAALLAVVGLLIALLWAWVWSGLFASARRVAMRLDLRGGSTNAEVNRVVWPLVPLLSLVWFVTAHLVSHEVAGTDTTGSCALLLGLFGVMIAVAIQSLYLGGLPEWAYPGWMARRYYAAHPHARERELGAGALI
;
A
#
# COMPACT_ATOMS: atom_id res chain seq x y z
N MET A 1 -7.26 27.71 -12.20
CA MET A 1 -8.12 26.57 -12.54
C MET A 1 -8.53 25.91 -11.24
N VAL A 2 -9.81 25.94 -10.87
CA VAL A 2 -10.29 25.25 -9.66
C VAL A 2 -10.31 23.76 -9.99
N LEU A 3 -9.54 22.96 -9.25
CA LEU A 3 -9.54 21.50 -9.43
C LEU A 3 -10.96 21.00 -9.13
N SER A 4 -11.57 20.24 -10.05
CA SER A 4 -12.85 19.61 -9.76
C SER A 4 -12.70 18.62 -8.60
N SER A 5 -13.77 18.41 -7.83
CA SER A 5 -13.75 17.45 -6.71
C SER A 5 -13.28 16.07 -7.16
N ALA A 6 -13.68 15.62 -8.36
CA ALA A 6 -13.20 14.38 -8.97
C ALA A 6 -11.67 14.37 -9.19
N ALA A 7 -11.11 15.47 -9.67
CA ALA A 7 -9.66 15.58 -9.86
C ALA A 7 -8.90 15.53 -8.52
N LEU A 8 -9.44 16.14 -7.45
CA LEU A 8 -8.85 16.04 -6.11
C LEU A 8 -8.83 14.60 -5.61
N LEU A 9 -9.93 13.85 -5.79
CA LEU A 9 -10.02 12.45 -5.43
C LEU A 9 -8.98 11.60 -6.18
N ALA A 10 -8.84 11.81 -7.48
CA ALA A 10 -7.84 11.11 -8.29
C ALA A 10 -6.40 11.43 -7.86
N VAL A 11 -6.12 12.69 -7.51
CA VAL A 11 -4.81 13.10 -6.98
C VAL A 11 -4.50 12.42 -5.66
N VAL A 12 -5.48 12.33 -4.74
CA VAL A 12 -5.31 11.60 -3.47
C VAL A 12 -5.01 10.13 -3.73
N GLY A 13 -5.76 9.48 -4.62
CA GLY A 13 -5.50 8.10 -5.03
C GLY A 13 -4.09 7.90 -5.59
N LEU A 14 -3.63 8.82 -6.45
CA LEU A 14 -2.29 8.79 -7.02
C LEU A 14 -1.20 8.95 -5.95
N LEU A 15 -1.36 9.89 -5.01
CA LEU A 15 -0.39 10.09 -3.93
C LEU A 15 -0.25 8.83 -3.05
N ILE A 16 -1.37 8.17 -2.75
CA ILE A 16 -1.39 6.91 -2.00
C ILE A 16 -0.66 5.80 -2.78
N ALA A 17 -0.93 5.66 -4.08
CA ALA A 17 -0.25 4.68 -4.94
C ALA A 17 1.26 4.94 -5.02
N LEU A 18 1.67 6.20 -5.20
CA LEU A 18 3.08 6.57 -5.29
C LEU A 18 3.82 6.32 -3.98
N LEU A 19 3.21 6.66 -2.84
CA LEU A 19 3.77 6.37 -1.52
C LEU A 19 3.93 4.86 -1.33
N TRP A 20 2.89 4.10 -1.63
CA TRP A 20 2.92 2.64 -1.53
C TRP A 20 4.00 2.04 -2.42
N ALA A 21 4.02 2.41 -3.71
CA ALA A 21 5.00 1.91 -4.68
C ALA A 21 6.44 2.30 -4.30
N TRP A 22 6.64 3.50 -3.76
CA TRP A 22 7.95 3.94 -3.29
C TRP A 22 8.46 3.06 -2.15
N VAL A 23 7.66 2.84 -1.10
CA VAL A 23 8.07 1.99 0.03
C VAL A 23 8.20 0.52 -0.42
N TRP A 24 7.25 0.03 -1.22
CA TRP A 24 7.21 -1.35 -1.71
C TRP A 24 8.36 -1.72 -2.64
N SER A 25 8.78 -0.79 -3.51
CA SER A 25 9.82 -1.04 -4.50
C SER A 25 11.24 -1.09 -3.91
N GLY A 26 11.48 -0.52 -2.73
CA GLY A 26 12.82 -0.55 -2.10
C GLY A 26 13.97 -0.04 -2.97
N LEU A 27 13.70 0.75 -4.02
CA LEU A 27 14.70 1.17 -5.02
C LEU A 27 15.74 2.13 -4.42
N PHE A 28 15.30 3.00 -3.52
CA PHE A 28 16.14 4.01 -2.88
C PHE A 28 16.55 3.60 -1.46
N ALA A 29 17.72 4.07 -1.00
CA ALA A 29 18.16 3.85 0.38
C ALA A 29 17.19 4.42 1.42
N SER A 30 16.46 5.50 1.09
CA SER A 30 15.39 6.03 1.94
C SER A 30 14.19 5.09 2.01
N ALA A 31 13.74 4.56 0.87
CA ALA A 31 12.64 3.60 0.79
C ALA A 31 12.97 2.32 1.58
N ARG A 32 14.18 1.77 1.41
CA ARG A 32 14.62 0.58 2.15
C ARG A 32 14.69 0.82 3.65
N ARG A 33 15.25 1.95 4.09
CA ARG A 33 15.31 2.31 5.52
C ARG A 33 13.91 2.45 6.12
N VAL A 34 12.98 3.09 5.42
CA VAL A 34 11.59 3.22 5.88
C VAL A 34 10.90 1.86 5.91
N ALA A 35 11.04 1.05 4.86
CA ALA A 35 10.50 -0.30 4.79
C ALA A 35 11.00 -1.19 5.93
N MET A 36 12.28 -1.10 6.29
CA MET A 36 12.86 -1.85 7.40
C MET A 36 12.38 -1.38 8.78
N ARG A 37 12.11 -0.08 8.95
CA ARG A 37 11.49 0.44 10.20
C ARG A 37 10.05 -0.01 10.37
N LEU A 38 9.37 -0.29 9.27
CA LEU A 38 8.00 -0.79 9.23
C LEU A 38 7.93 -2.32 9.32
N ASP A 39 9.08 -3.01 9.44
CA ASP A 39 9.13 -4.46 9.36
C ASP A 39 8.40 -5.12 10.55
N LEU A 40 7.73 -6.22 10.22
CA LEU A 40 6.68 -6.88 11.01
C LEU A 40 7.24 -7.86 12.05
N ARG A 41 8.57 -7.91 12.20
CA ARG A 41 9.27 -8.91 13.03
C ARG A 41 9.32 -8.57 14.51
N GLY A 42 8.99 -7.33 14.90
CA GLY A 42 8.75 -6.99 16.31
C GLY A 42 7.30 -7.30 16.64
N GLY A 43 7.03 -8.34 17.46
CA GLY A 43 5.70 -8.80 17.91
C GLY A 43 4.89 -7.80 18.75
N SER A 44 4.92 -6.53 18.34
CA SER A 44 4.17 -5.41 18.86
C SER A 44 2.81 -5.33 18.14
N THR A 45 1.81 -4.74 18.80
CA THR A 45 0.51 -4.44 18.22
C THR A 45 0.61 -3.66 16.89
N ASN A 46 1.65 -2.82 16.75
CA ASN A 46 1.92 -2.09 15.52
C ASN A 46 2.26 -3.01 14.33
N ALA A 47 2.89 -4.17 14.57
CA ALA A 47 3.17 -5.13 13.52
C ALA A 47 1.91 -5.87 13.04
N GLU A 48 0.97 -6.17 13.94
CA GLU A 48 -0.31 -6.78 13.56
C GLU A 48 -1.17 -5.81 12.74
N VAL A 49 -1.22 -4.53 13.13
CA VAL A 49 -1.89 -3.48 12.35
C VAL A 49 -1.23 -3.32 10.98
N ASN A 50 0.10 -3.26 10.93
CA ASN A 50 0.84 -3.13 9.67
C ASN A 50 0.65 -4.35 8.74
N ARG A 51 0.42 -5.56 9.27
CA ARG A 51 0.11 -6.75 8.46
C ARG A 51 -1.15 -6.59 7.61
N VAL A 52 -2.11 -5.79 8.07
CA VAL A 52 -3.38 -5.55 7.36
C VAL A 52 -3.29 -4.29 6.52
N VAL A 53 -2.75 -3.21 7.09
CA VAL A 53 -2.73 -1.90 6.44
C VAL A 53 -1.98 -1.95 5.12
N TRP A 54 -0.78 -2.54 5.09
CA TRP A 54 0.09 -2.51 3.91
C TRP A 54 -0.51 -3.18 2.66
N PRO A 55 -1.09 -4.39 2.76
CA PRO A 55 -1.83 -4.99 1.66
C PRO A 55 -3.07 -4.21 1.21
N LEU A 56 -3.68 -3.43 2.10
CA LEU A 56 -4.88 -2.64 1.79
C LEU A 56 -4.59 -1.29 1.15
N VAL A 57 -3.41 -0.68 1.38
CA VAL A 57 -3.05 0.63 0.78
C VAL A 57 -3.21 0.69 -0.75
N PRO A 58 -2.77 -0.30 -1.56
CA PRO A 58 -2.97 -0.22 -3.02
C PRO A 58 -4.45 -0.34 -3.40
N LEU A 59 -5.24 -1.12 -2.67
CA LEU A 59 -6.69 -1.19 -2.87
C LEU A 59 -7.39 0.12 -2.49
N LEU A 60 -6.92 0.77 -1.42
CA LEU A 60 -7.41 2.10 -1.03
C LEU A 60 -7.15 3.14 -2.14
N SER A 61 -5.98 3.09 -2.78
CA SER A 61 -5.71 3.94 -3.95
C SER A 61 -6.72 3.70 -5.09
N LEU A 62 -7.02 2.43 -5.40
CA LEU A 62 -8.04 2.08 -6.39
C LEU A 62 -9.43 2.62 -6.01
N VAL A 63 -9.82 2.52 -4.73
CA VAL A 63 -11.08 3.09 -4.22
C VAL A 63 -11.17 4.59 -4.50
N TRP A 64 -10.09 5.35 -4.33
CA TRP A 64 -10.07 6.78 -4.65
C TRP A 64 -10.26 7.05 -6.15
N PHE A 65 -9.61 6.28 -7.03
CA PHE A 65 -9.80 6.42 -8.47
C PHE A 65 -11.23 6.08 -8.92
N VAL A 66 -11.82 5.03 -8.34
CA VAL A 66 -13.18 4.61 -8.67
C VAL A 66 -14.20 5.62 -8.16
N THR A 67 -13.97 6.17 -6.96
CA THR A 67 -14.81 7.26 -6.43
C THR A 67 -14.69 8.52 -7.29
N ALA A 68 -13.48 8.86 -7.76
CA ALA A 68 -13.27 9.99 -8.68
C ALA A 68 -14.03 9.79 -10.00
N HIS A 69 -14.01 8.56 -10.52
CA HIS A 69 -14.73 8.17 -11.73
C HIS A 69 -16.25 8.26 -11.52
N LEU A 70 -16.76 7.74 -10.40
CA LEU A 70 -18.17 7.82 -10.01
C LEU A 70 -18.65 9.27 -9.92
N VAL A 71 -17.91 10.13 -9.20
CA VAL A 71 -18.26 11.57 -9.07
C VAL A 71 -18.25 12.26 -10.44
N SER A 72 -17.33 11.88 -11.33
CA SER A 72 -17.31 12.44 -12.69
C SER A 72 -18.54 12.03 -13.50
N HIS A 73 -19.01 10.79 -13.35
CA HIS A 73 -20.19 10.27 -14.05
C HIS A 73 -21.51 10.86 -13.51
N GLU A 74 -21.61 11.02 -12.19
CA GLU A 74 -22.73 11.70 -11.54
C GLU A 74 -22.87 13.14 -12.04
N VAL A 75 -21.76 13.90 -12.10
CA VAL A 75 -21.77 15.29 -12.61
C VAL A 75 -22.14 15.35 -14.09
N ALA A 76 -21.79 14.33 -14.87
CA ALA A 76 -22.15 14.23 -16.28
C ALA A 76 -23.58 13.73 -16.51
N GLY A 77 -24.32 13.31 -15.47
CA GLY A 77 -25.65 12.72 -15.60
C GLY A 77 -25.66 11.36 -16.29
N THR A 78 -24.54 10.63 -16.20
CA THR A 78 -24.36 9.31 -16.84
C THR A 78 -24.55 8.17 -15.83
N ASP A 79 -24.80 6.95 -16.32
CA ASP A 79 -25.03 5.78 -15.45
C ASP A 79 -23.82 5.47 -14.55
N THR A 80 -24.09 5.28 -13.26
CA THR A 80 -23.10 5.01 -12.21
C THR A 80 -23.18 3.59 -11.65
N THR A 81 -24.10 2.77 -12.14
CA THR A 81 -24.31 1.39 -11.67
C THR A 81 -23.02 0.56 -11.72
N GLY A 82 -22.26 0.67 -12.81
CA GLY A 82 -20.98 -0.03 -12.96
C GLY A 82 -19.93 0.41 -11.94
N SER A 83 -19.81 1.72 -11.70
CA SER A 83 -18.88 2.29 -10.71
C SER A 83 -19.25 1.88 -9.28
N CYS A 84 -20.54 1.86 -8.95
CA CYS A 84 -21.05 1.38 -7.66
C CYS A 84 -20.75 -0.11 -7.45
N ALA A 85 -21.02 -0.95 -8.46
CA ALA A 85 -20.72 -2.38 -8.40
C ALA A 85 -19.21 -2.63 -8.21
N LEU A 86 -18.37 -1.87 -8.90
CA LEU A 86 -16.92 -2.00 -8.79
C LEU A 86 -16.40 -1.53 -7.41
N LEU A 87 -16.98 -0.47 -6.85
CA LEU A 87 -16.66 0.00 -5.50
C LEU A 87 -17.04 -1.04 -4.43
N LEU A 88 -18.22 -1.64 -4.55
CA LEU A 88 -18.65 -2.75 -3.67
C LEU A 88 -17.73 -3.97 -3.80
N GLY A 89 -17.34 -4.31 -5.03
CA GLY A 89 -16.37 -5.38 -5.30
C GLY A 89 -15.02 -5.12 -4.63
N LEU A 90 -14.48 -3.89 -4.74
CA LEU A 90 -13.24 -3.50 -4.09
C LEU A 90 -13.33 -3.61 -2.57
N PHE A 91 -14.43 -3.17 -1.95
CA PHE A 91 -14.62 -3.34 -0.50
C PHE A 91 -14.70 -4.81 -0.09
N GLY A 92 -15.37 -5.66 -0.89
CA GLY A 92 -15.37 -7.11 -0.68
C GLY A 92 -13.95 -7.70 -0.70
N VAL A 93 -13.13 -7.31 -1.67
CA VAL A 93 -11.72 -7.73 -1.76
C VAL A 93 -10.92 -7.23 -0.56
N MET A 94 -11.11 -5.98 -0.14
CA MET A 94 -10.44 -5.43 1.06
C MET A 94 -10.80 -6.23 2.32
N ILE A 95 -12.07 -6.60 2.49
CA ILE A 95 -12.50 -7.45 3.61
C ILE A 95 -11.82 -8.82 3.54
N ALA A 96 -11.79 -9.46 2.38
CA ALA A 96 -11.12 -10.75 2.20
C ALA A 96 -9.62 -10.66 2.53
N VAL A 97 -8.94 -9.60 2.08
CA VAL A 97 -7.53 -9.34 2.40
C VAL A 97 -7.32 -9.13 3.89
N ALA A 98 -8.21 -8.41 4.58
CA ALA A 98 -8.13 -8.22 6.02
C ALA A 98 -8.31 -9.55 6.78
N ILE A 99 -9.29 -10.37 6.39
CA ILE A 99 -9.52 -11.69 6.97
C ILE A 99 -8.29 -12.59 6.76
N GLN A 100 -7.75 -12.63 5.54
CA GLN A 100 -6.55 -13.40 5.21
C GLN A 100 -5.36 -12.96 6.07
N SER A 101 -5.18 -11.64 6.20
CA SER A 101 -4.06 -11.05 6.91
C SER A 101 -4.09 -11.28 8.42
N LEU A 102 -5.29 -11.29 9.03
CA LEU A 102 -5.48 -11.42 10.47
C LEU A 102 -5.64 -12.87 10.94
N TYR A 103 -6.37 -13.70 10.17
CA TYR A 103 -6.85 -14.99 10.67
C TYR A 103 -6.31 -16.20 9.91
N LEU A 104 -5.82 -16.03 8.67
CA LEU A 104 -5.44 -17.16 7.79
C LEU A 104 -3.93 -17.22 7.51
N GLY A 105 -3.12 -16.69 8.42
CA GLY A 105 -1.66 -16.81 8.36
C GLY A 105 -0.94 -15.70 7.60
N GLY A 106 -1.61 -14.58 7.30
CA GLY A 106 -0.99 -13.44 6.62
C GLY A 106 -1.01 -13.56 5.10
N LEU A 107 -0.36 -12.60 4.44
CA LEU A 107 -0.12 -12.64 2.99
C LEU A 107 1.34 -13.05 2.70
N PRO A 108 1.66 -13.40 1.44
CA PRO A 108 3.04 -13.67 1.04
C PRO A 108 3.97 -12.47 1.32
N GLU A 109 5.26 -12.72 1.48
CA GLU A 109 6.22 -11.66 1.83
C GLU A 109 6.20 -10.47 0.86
N TRP A 110 5.97 -10.71 -0.43
CA TRP A 110 5.91 -9.67 -1.46
C TRP A 110 4.78 -8.66 -1.26
N ALA A 111 3.76 -8.96 -0.45
CA ALA A 111 2.69 -8.02 -0.15
C ALA A 111 3.13 -6.90 0.81
N TYR A 112 4.32 -7.02 1.40
CA TYR A 112 4.80 -6.13 2.45
C TYR A 112 6.01 -5.30 2.01
N PRO A 113 6.12 -4.03 2.44
CA PRO A 113 7.16 -3.10 2.00
C PRO A 113 8.62 -3.57 2.19
N GLY A 114 8.87 -4.43 3.18
CA GLY A 114 10.22 -4.92 3.49
C GLY A 114 10.79 -5.97 2.53
N TRP A 115 9.98 -6.59 1.67
CA TRP A 115 10.39 -7.77 0.90
C TRP A 115 11.59 -7.51 -0.02
N MET A 116 11.56 -6.39 -0.77
CA MET A 116 12.59 -6.04 -1.73
C MET A 116 13.85 -5.51 -1.04
N ALA A 117 13.67 -4.76 0.06
CA ALA A 117 14.78 -4.31 0.90
C ALA A 117 15.54 -5.49 1.51
N ARG A 118 14.83 -6.50 2.04
CA ARG A 118 15.44 -7.74 2.56
C ARG A 118 16.22 -8.48 1.49
N ARG A 119 15.61 -8.67 0.31
CA ARG A 119 16.26 -9.32 -0.83
C ARG A 119 17.51 -8.56 -1.28
N TYR A 120 17.47 -7.22 -1.29
CA TYR A 120 18.61 -6.38 -1.62
C TYR A 120 19.75 -6.50 -0.59
N TYR A 121 19.44 -6.41 0.70
CA TYR A 121 20.43 -6.50 1.77
C TYR A 121 21.03 -7.90 1.94
N ALA A 122 20.29 -8.94 1.61
CA ALA A 122 20.81 -10.30 1.54
C ALA A 122 21.89 -10.45 0.45
N ALA A 123 21.70 -9.79 -0.71
CA ALA A 123 22.69 -9.78 -1.79
C ALA A 123 23.83 -8.77 -1.57
N HIS A 124 23.61 -7.72 -0.77
CA HIS A 124 24.57 -6.62 -0.56
C HIS A 124 24.78 -6.33 0.94
N PRO A 125 25.50 -7.20 1.67
CA PRO A 125 25.70 -7.05 3.11
C PRO A 125 26.44 -5.76 3.50
N HIS A 126 27.39 -5.29 2.68
CA HIS A 126 28.07 -4.01 2.91
C HIS A 126 27.12 -2.80 2.80
N ALA A 127 26.12 -2.87 1.92
CA ALA A 127 25.12 -1.81 1.79
C ALA A 127 24.17 -1.77 2.99
N ARG A 128 23.87 -2.94 3.58
CA ARG A 128 23.10 -3.04 4.83
C ARG A 128 23.79 -2.31 5.98
N GLU A 129 25.07 -2.57 6.20
CA GLU A 129 25.85 -1.93 7.27
C GLU A 129 25.93 -0.41 7.07
N ARG A 130 26.11 0.04 5.81
CA ARG A 130 26.18 1.46 5.48
C ARG A 130 24.84 2.20 5.67
N GLU A 131 23.72 1.56 5.34
CA GLU A 131 22.39 2.21 5.36
C GLU A 131 21.67 2.05 6.70
N LEU A 132 21.84 0.92 7.39
CA LEU A 132 21.13 0.59 8.64
C LEU A 132 22.03 0.61 9.89
N GLY A 133 23.34 0.66 9.72
CA GLY A 133 24.32 0.56 10.80
C GLY A 133 24.79 -0.88 11.06
N ALA A 134 25.95 -1.01 11.70
CA ALA A 134 26.52 -2.31 12.06
C ALA A 134 25.60 -3.05 13.04
N GLY A 135 25.28 -4.33 12.74
CA GLY A 135 24.48 -5.19 13.63
C GLY A 135 22.96 -4.99 13.55
N ALA A 136 22.43 -4.24 12.59
CA ALA A 136 20.98 -4.10 12.41
C ALA A 136 20.33 -5.45 12.07
N LEU A 137 19.73 -6.12 13.06
CA LEU A 137 19.02 -7.40 12.90
C LEU A 137 17.81 -7.20 11.98
N ILE A 138 17.77 -7.97 10.89
CA ILE A 138 16.65 -8.04 9.95
C ILE A 138 15.98 -9.39 10.15
#